data_AF-A0A9E2ZXX8-F1
#
_entry.id   AF-A0A9E2ZXX8-F1
#
_cell.length_a   1.000
_cell.length_b   1.000
_cell.length_c   1.000
_cell.angle_alpha   90.00
_cell.angle_beta   90.00
_cell.angle_gamma   90.00
#
_symmetry.space_group_name_H-M   'P 1'
#
loop_
_entity.id
_entity.type
_entity.pdbx_description
1 polymer ?
#
loop_
_entity_poly.entity_id
_entity_poly.type
_entity_poly.pdbx_seq_one_letter_code
_entity_poly.pdbx_strand_id
1 'polypeptide(L)'
;MATETARRRVRAEIARLARAGLDNDGFRLAAADVLRKAVGFDWWCWTLLDPAADLPTRYLSDNPIIGGAQRRFYRMLPAAAQPSPEWQSIRPVTILSAATGGDLNRSKLWRDLLGPRGGGDQLVARLTAGGISWAHLDLGREQSSGWFTPDDADFMASLAPLLATRLRAGLRTPASHSKDDNADSDSTAAGAEPGTIILDRDLALVAATSAAWRWIDRLGLQRPSDEEPLPGFVYAAATRIAVAPDQPAEPIAVRLQATDGSWVVARVAPVADSPRLVGGFVVTIEPARAGDLAPLLMRAWGLSARERDVAALAIAGLPSPDIAAALFISPHTVRDHLKSVFAKTGVNCRRDLTAAFTGHAAVPDRR
;
A
#
# COMPACT_ATOMS: atom_id res chain seq x y z
N MET A 1 8.43 -25.99 16.40
CA MET A 1 7.68 -24.81 16.86
C MET A 1 8.57 -23.98 17.77
N ALA A 2 8.58 -22.65 17.64
CA ALA A 2 9.33 -21.79 18.55
C ALA A 2 8.72 -21.84 19.96
N THR A 3 9.55 -21.76 21.01
CA THR A 3 9.07 -21.73 22.39
C THR A 3 8.34 -20.41 22.69
N GLU A 4 7.43 -20.40 23.65
CA GLU A 4 6.75 -19.17 24.11
C GLU A 4 7.75 -18.06 24.49
N THR A 5 8.88 -18.46 25.10
CA THR A 5 10.01 -17.56 25.39
C THR A 5 10.61 -16.92 24.14
N ALA A 6 10.76 -17.66 23.04
CA ALA A 6 11.25 -17.14 21.77
C ALA A 6 10.26 -16.16 21.13
N ARG A 7 8.95 -16.48 21.16
CA ARG A 7 7.88 -15.59 20.66
C ARG A 7 7.80 -14.29 21.47
N ARG A 8 7.96 -14.35 22.79
CA ARG A 8 8.06 -13.16 23.65
C ARG A 8 9.26 -12.28 23.29
N ARG A 9 10.43 -12.88 23.03
CA ARG A 9 11.63 -12.15 22.60
C ARG A 9 11.43 -11.48 21.24
N VAL A 10 10.83 -12.18 20.28
CA VAL A 10 10.48 -11.63 18.96
C VAL A 10 9.52 -10.45 19.08
N ARG A 11 8.48 -10.54 19.93
CA ARG A 11 7.56 -9.41 20.16
C ARG A 11 8.30 -8.16 20.67
N ALA A 12 9.17 -8.33 21.66
CA ALA A 12 9.95 -7.22 22.21
C ALA A 12 10.84 -6.57 21.14
N GLU A 13 11.45 -7.40 20.27
CA GLU A 13 12.31 -6.92 19.20
C GLU A 13 11.53 -6.20 18.09
N ILE A 14 10.36 -6.70 17.68
CA ILE A 14 9.47 -5.99 16.75
C ILE A 14 9.03 -4.65 17.34
N ALA A 15 8.72 -4.59 18.64
CA ALA A 15 8.38 -3.33 19.31
C ALA A 15 9.57 -2.35 19.40
N ARG A 16 10.81 -2.86 19.46
CA ARG A 16 12.02 -2.04 19.36
C ARG A 16 12.19 -1.50 17.95
N LEU A 17 12.09 -2.35 16.92
CA LEU A 17 12.15 -1.95 15.51
C LEU A 17 11.06 -0.95 15.14
N ALA A 18 9.85 -1.10 15.68
CA ALA A 18 8.75 -0.17 15.43
C ALA A 18 9.04 1.26 15.95
N ARG A 19 9.90 1.39 16.96
CA ARG A 19 10.33 2.69 17.51
C ARG A 19 11.65 3.18 16.90
N ALA A 20 12.30 2.35 16.09
CA ALA A 20 13.49 2.76 15.37
C ALA A 20 13.11 3.74 14.24
N GLY A 21 13.97 4.72 13.98
CA GLY A 21 13.82 5.71 12.89
C GLY A 21 14.03 5.15 11.49
N LEU A 22 13.66 3.89 11.26
CA LEU A 22 13.68 3.24 9.95
C LEU A 22 12.57 3.81 9.07
N ASP A 23 12.76 3.81 7.76
CA ASP A 23 11.64 3.96 6.83
C ASP A 23 10.76 2.69 6.80
N ASN A 24 9.73 2.68 5.95
CA ASN A 24 8.84 1.52 5.86
C ASN A 24 9.51 0.31 5.22
N ASP A 25 10.55 0.46 4.39
CA ASP A 25 11.22 -0.68 3.75
C ASP A 25 12.22 -1.32 4.70
N GLY A 26 13.08 -0.50 5.32
CA GLY A 26 14.02 -0.94 6.33
C GLY A 26 13.33 -1.60 7.51
N PHE A 27 12.17 -1.08 7.95
CA PHE A 27 11.37 -1.74 8.97
C PHE A 27 10.84 -3.11 8.53
N ARG A 28 10.28 -3.23 7.32
CA ARG A 28 9.70 -4.48 6.82
C ARG A 28 10.75 -5.57 6.60
N LEU A 29 11.93 -5.20 6.08
CA LEU A 29 13.09 -6.11 5.96
C LEU A 29 13.52 -6.64 7.32
N ALA A 30 13.82 -5.74 8.26
CA ALA A 30 14.25 -6.13 9.60
C ALA A 30 13.16 -6.94 10.35
N ALA A 31 11.89 -6.58 10.17
CA ALA A 31 10.78 -7.33 10.76
C ALA A 31 10.67 -8.75 10.19
N ALA A 32 10.87 -8.94 8.88
CA ALA A 32 10.85 -10.26 8.27
C ALA A 32 11.91 -11.20 8.89
N ASP A 33 13.15 -10.73 9.05
CA ASP A 33 14.23 -11.53 9.65
C ASP A 33 13.94 -11.94 11.11
N VAL A 34 13.30 -11.04 11.86
CA VAL A 34 12.94 -11.31 13.26
C VAL A 34 11.73 -12.26 13.34
N LEU A 35 10.71 -12.06 12.50
CA LEU A 35 9.52 -12.92 12.44
C LEU A 35 9.86 -14.35 12.01
N ARG A 36 10.81 -14.52 11.08
CA ARG A 36 11.26 -15.84 10.59
C ARG A 36 11.72 -16.75 11.73
N LYS A 37 12.34 -16.18 12.78
CA LYS A 37 12.82 -16.91 13.96
C LYS A 37 11.71 -17.47 14.86
N ALA A 38 10.51 -16.88 14.83
CA ALA A 38 9.38 -17.31 15.67
C ALA A 38 8.34 -18.15 14.92
N VAL A 39 8.10 -17.82 13.64
CA VAL A 39 7.05 -18.45 12.84
C VAL A 39 7.62 -19.56 11.95
N GLY A 40 8.84 -19.38 11.42
CA GLY A 40 9.42 -20.28 10.42
C GLY A 40 8.65 -20.21 9.10
N PHE A 41 9.21 -19.56 8.10
CA PHE A 41 8.66 -19.48 6.75
C PHE A 41 9.81 -19.43 5.75
N ASP A 42 9.55 -19.98 4.56
CA ASP A 42 10.54 -20.12 3.50
C ASP A 42 10.57 -18.87 2.63
N TRP A 43 9.40 -18.26 2.40
CA TRP A 43 9.26 -17.02 1.64
C TRP A 43 8.29 -16.05 2.31
N TRP A 44 8.39 -14.78 1.95
CA TRP A 44 7.50 -13.73 2.45
C TRP A 44 7.27 -12.63 1.42
N CYS A 45 6.13 -11.95 1.55
CA CYS A 45 5.80 -10.75 0.80
C CYS A 45 5.09 -9.75 1.72
N TRP A 46 5.60 -8.53 1.81
CA TRP A 46 4.89 -7.38 2.35
C TRP A 46 4.34 -6.53 1.23
N THR A 47 3.04 -6.29 1.28
CA THR A 47 2.36 -5.39 0.35
C THR A 47 1.84 -4.19 1.12
N LEU A 48 2.42 -3.00 0.91
CA LEU A 48 1.83 -1.74 1.41
C LEU A 48 0.62 -1.37 0.54
N LEU A 49 -0.37 -0.73 1.16
CA LEU A 49 -1.59 -0.29 0.49
C LEU A 49 -1.70 1.23 0.46
N ASP A 50 -2.29 1.76 -0.61
CA ASP A 50 -2.90 3.09 -0.64
C ASP A 50 -4.35 2.93 -0.18
N PRO A 51 -4.70 3.24 1.08
CA PRO A 51 -6.07 3.13 1.58
C PRO A 51 -7.06 4.16 1.00
N ALA A 52 -6.59 5.12 0.19
CA ALA A 52 -7.50 5.95 -0.61
C ALA A 52 -7.94 5.22 -1.87
N ALA A 53 -7.04 4.45 -2.49
CA ALA A 53 -7.33 3.63 -3.65
C ALA A 53 -7.83 2.22 -3.31
N ASP A 54 -7.52 1.72 -2.12
CA ASP A 54 -7.59 0.29 -1.75
C ASP A 54 -6.79 -0.59 -2.74
N LEU A 55 -5.57 -0.15 -3.03
CA LEU A 55 -4.66 -0.85 -3.95
C LEU A 55 -3.27 -1.01 -3.36
N PRO A 56 -2.53 -2.04 -3.77
CA PRO A 56 -1.13 -2.19 -3.43
C PRO A 56 -0.29 -1.06 -4.04
N THR A 57 0.71 -0.60 -3.29
CA THR A 57 1.63 0.47 -3.72
C THR A 57 3.07 0.00 -3.79
N ARG A 58 3.50 -0.82 -2.82
CA ARG A 58 4.88 -1.27 -2.72
C ARG A 58 4.93 -2.71 -2.23
N TYR A 59 5.54 -3.55 -3.05
CA TYR A 59 5.88 -4.92 -2.71
C TYR A 59 7.32 -4.96 -2.23
N LEU A 60 7.55 -5.64 -1.12
CA LEU A 60 8.87 -6.00 -0.66
C LEU A 60 8.79 -7.49 -0.35
N SER A 61 9.66 -8.30 -0.92
CA SER A 61 9.53 -9.75 -0.82
C SER A 61 10.85 -10.47 -0.95
N ASP A 62 10.93 -11.62 -0.29
CA ASP A 62 11.82 -12.74 -0.60
C ASP A 62 10.88 -13.88 -1.01
N ASN A 63 10.43 -13.85 -2.28
CA ASN A 63 9.38 -14.73 -2.80
C ASN A 63 9.71 -15.19 -4.23
N PRO A 64 10.45 -16.31 -4.38
CA PRO A 64 10.79 -16.86 -5.69
C PRO A 64 9.59 -17.47 -6.43
N ILE A 65 8.47 -17.74 -5.74
CA ILE A 65 7.28 -18.40 -6.31
C ILE A 65 6.46 -17.43 -7.17
N ILE A 66 6.31 -16.20 -6.69
CA ILE A 66 5.54 -15.14 -7.38
C ILE A 66 6.47 -14.19 -8.16
N GLY A 67 7.76 -14.09 -7.77
CA GLY A 67 8.76 -13.31 -8.48
C GLY A 67 8.76 -13.63 -9.98
N GLY A 68 8.47 -12.65 -10.84
CA GLY A 68 8.39 -12.82 -12.30
C GLY A 68 7.04 -13.29 -12.86
N ALA A 69 5.97 -13.33 -12.06
CA ALA A 69 4.63 -13.70 -12.53
C ALA A 69 3.53 -12.83 -11.96
N GLN A 70 3.83 -11.56 -11.71
CA GLN A 70 2.89 -10.61 -11.13
C GLN A 70 1.72 -10.36 -12.08
N ARG A 71 1.97 -10.27 -13.40
CA ARG A 71 0.89 -10.11 -14.38
C ARG A 71 -0.07 -11.29 -14.34
N ARG A 72 0.46 -12.52 -14.30
CA ARG A 72 -0.36 -13.74 -14.16
C ARG A 72 -1.12 -13.76 -12.83
N PHE A 73 -0.46 -13.41 -11.73
CA PHE A 73 -1.07 -13.31 -10.40
C PHE A 73 -2.30 -12.39 -10.42
N TYR A 74 -2.17 -11.17 -10.93
CA TYR A 74 -3.29 -10.21 -10.98
C TYR A 74 -4.38 -10.62 -11.95
N ARG A 75 -4.08 -11.31 -13.07
CA ARG A 75 -5.11 -11.89 -13.95
C ARG A 75 -5.89 -13.03 -13.29
N MET A 76 -5.27 -13.75 -12.36
CA MET A 76 -5.90 -14.86 -11.64
C MET A 76 -6.81 -14.41 -10.50
N LEU A 77 -6.88 -13.11 -10.22
CA LEU A 77 -7.78 -12.48 -9.27
C LEU A 77 -8.98 -11.74 -9.94
N PRO A 78 -9.66 -12.28 -10.97
CA PRO A 78 -10.52 -11.46 -11.85
C PRO A 78 -11.94 -11.23 -11.33
N ALA A 79 -12.16 -11.17 -10.01
CA ALA A 79 -13.47 -10.79 -9.47
C ALA A 79 -13.40 -9.77 -8.34
N ALA A 80 -12.22 -9.22 -8.02
CA ALA A 80 -12.09 -8.51 -6.77
C ALA A 80 -10.76 -7.74 -6.61
N ALA A 81 -10.87 -6.48 -6.19
CA ALA A 81 -9.93 -5.88 -5.24
C ALA A 81 -9.97 -6.57 -3.84
N GLN A 82 -10.62 -7.73 -3.73
CA GLN A 82 -10.85 -8.51 -2.51
C GLN A 82 -10.38 -9.95 -2.77
N PRO A 83 -9.18 -10.33 -2.34
CA PRO A 83 -8.57 -11.58 -2.80
C PRO A 83 -9.33 -12.81 -2.27
N SER A 84 -8.90 -14.01 -2.63
CA SER A 84 -9.46 -15.34 -2.27
C SER A 84 -9.97 -15.49 -0.80
N PRO A 85 -10.74 -16.53 -0.43
CA PRO A 85 -11.36 -16.65 0.91
C PRO A 85 -10.45 -16.31 2.10
N GLU A 86 -9.17 -16.63 2.01
CA GLU A 86 -8.13 -16.31 2.98
C GLU A 86 -7.85 -14.81 3.16
N TRP A 87 -8.07 -13.99 2.13
CA TRP A 87 -7.98 -12.54 2.14
C TRP A 87 -9.33 -11.82 2.20
N GLN A 88 -10.46 -12.55 2.08
CA GLN A 88 -11.81 -12.05 2.37
C GLN A 88 -12.23 -12.30 3.83
N SER A 89 -11.45 -13.09 4.56
CA SER A 89 -11.68 -13.36 5.97
C SER A 89 -11.86 -12.07 6.78
N ILE A 90 -12.87 -12.08 7.66
CA ILE A 90 -13.04 -11.07 8.72
C ILE A 90 -11.90 -11.19 9.72
N ARG A 91 -11.26 -12.37 9.80
CA ARG A 91 -10.13 -12.59 10.71
C ARG A 91 -8.92 -11.79 10.23
N PRO A 92 -8.16 -11.21 11.16
CA PRO A 92 -6.94 -10.46 10.81
C PRO A 92 -5.84 -11.38 10.26
N VAL A 93 -5.89 -12.68 10.56
CA VAL A 93 -4.93 -13.67 10.05
C VAL A 93 -5.69 -14.90 9.58
N THR A 94 -5.31 -15.42 8.42
CA THR A 94 -5.84 -16.66 7.85
C THR A 94 -4.69 -17.59 7.45
N ILE A 95 -4.91 -18.89 7.60
CA ILE A 95 -4.03 -19.95 7.10
C ILE A 95 -4.76 -20.66 5.97
N LEU A 96 -4.09 -20.86 4.84
CA LEU A 96 -4.67 -21.46 3.65
C LEU A 96 -5.14 -22.89 3.90
N SER A 97 -4.30 -23.74 4.50
CA SER A 97 -4.65 -25.12 4.85
C SER A 97 -5.88 -25.20 5.74
N ALA A 98 -6.02 -24.31 6.73
CA ALA A 98 -7.20 -24.23 7.58
C ALA A 98 -8.44 -23.75 6.80
N ALA A 99 -8.30 -22.74 5.94
CA ALA A 99 -9.40 -22.20 5.14
C ALA A 99 -9.92 -23.20 4.09
N THR A 100 -9.06 -24.10 3.61
CA THR A 100 -9.46 -25.13 2.65
C THR A 100 -9.83 -26.47 3.29
N GLY A 101 -9.73 -26.61 4.61
CA GLY A 101 -9.99 -27.87 5.30
C GLY A 101 -8.96 -28.95 4.97
N GLY A 102 -7.71 -28.56 4.72
CA GLY A 102 -6.58 -29.43 4.43
C GLY A 102 -6.36 -29.77 2.95
N ASP A 103 -7.25 -29.35 2.05
CA ASP A 103 -7.04 -29.54 0.61
C ASP A 103 -6.70 -28.20 -0.08
N LEU A 104 -5.41 -27.92 -0.24
CA LEU A 104 -4.92 -26.67 -0.83
C LEU A 104 -5.41 -26.45 -2.28
N ASN A 105 -5.78 -27.50 -3.03
CA ASN A 105 -6.29 -27.39 -4.41
C ASN A 105 -7.65 -26.68 -4.51
N ARG A 106 -8.37 -26.56 -3.39
CA ARG A 106 -9.60 -25.77 -3.31
C ARG A 106 -9.35 -24.29 -3.55
N SER A 107 -8.14 -23.78 -3.27
CA SER A 107 -7.74 -22.44 -3.69
C SER A 107 -7.28 -22.45 -5.14
N LYS A 108 -7.97 -21.68 -6.00
CA LYS A 108 -7.59 -21.49 -7.40
C LYS A 108 -6.20 -20.88 -7.53
N LEU A 109 -5.90 -19.87 -6.70
CA LEU A 109 -4.58 -19.22 -6.68
C LEU A 109 -3.48 -20.24 -6.37
N TRP A 110 -3.71 -21.09 -5.38
CA TRP A 110 -2.76 -22.14 -5.05
C TRP A 110 -2.61 -23.14 -6.19
N ARG A 111 -3.72 -23.74 -6.65
CA ARG A 111 -3.75 -24.78 -7.69
C ARG A 111 -3.08 -24.35 -8.99
N ASP A 112 -3.36 -23.12 -9.43
CA ASP A 112 -2.98 -22.67 -10.76
C ASP A 112 -1.66 -21.88 -10.75
N LEU A 113 -1.14 -21.42 -9.60
CA LEU A 113 0.09 -20.61 -9.52
C LEU A 113 1.08 -21.09 -8.45
N LEU A 114 0.68 -21.18 -7.19
CA LEU A 114 1.62 -21.42 -6.08
C LEU A 114 2.10 -22.88 -6.05
N GLY A 115 1.16 -23.83 -6.09
CA GLY A 115 1.41 -25.27 -6.02
C GLY A 115 2.35 -25.78 -7.13
N PRO A 116 2.10 -25.46 -8.43
CA PRO A 116 2.99 -25.85 -9.53
C PRO A 116 4.42 -25.29 -9.43
N ARG A 117 4.65 -24.31 -8.55
CA ARG A 117 5.94 -23.67 -8.30
C ARG A 117 6.52 -24.02 -6.93
N GLY A 118 6.07 -25.12 -6.32
CA GLY A 118 6.58 -25.63 -5.05
C GLY A 118 5.99 -24.98 -3.80
N GLY A 119 5.01 -24.09 -3.95
CA GLY A 119 4.32 -23.46 -2.83
C GLY A 119 3.51 -24.46 -2.02
N GLY A 120 3.71 -24.46 -0.71
CA GLY A 120 2.96 -25.23 0.28
C GLY A 120 1.88 -24.38 0.94
N ASP A 121 1.85 -24.37 2.27
CA ASP A 121 0.87 -23.60 3.04
C ASP A 121 1.22 -22.10 3.09
N GLN A 122 0.20 -21.26 3.29
CA GLN A 122 0.33 -19.79 3.35
C GLN A 122 -0.42 -19.23 4.55
N LEU A 123 0.21 -18.29 5.25
CA LEU A 123 -0.39 -17.48 6.30
C LEU A 123 -0.46 -16.04 5.81
N VAL A 124 -1.66 -15.47 5.78
CA VAL A 124 -1.92 -14.10 5.34
C VAL A 124 -2.38 -13.27 6.53
N ALA A 125 -1.67 -12.18 6.84
CA ALA A 125 -2.01 -11.24 7.89
C ALA A 125 -2.42 -9.88 7.29
N ARG A 126 -3.66 -9.45 7.58
CA ARG A 126 -4.15 -8.09 7.28
C ARG A 126 -3.77 -7.14 8.40
N LEU A 127 -3.03 -6.09 8.07
CA LEU A 127 -2.48 -5.16 9.04
C LEU A 127 -3.35 -3.90 9.10
N THR A 128 -4.37 -3.98 9.95
CA THR A 128 -5.39 -2.94 10.13
C THR A 128 -5.09 -2.06 11.34
N ALA A 129 -5.13 -0.73 11.16
CA ALA A 129 -5.06 0.24 12.25
C ALA A 129 -6.07 1.37 12.04
N GLY A 130 -6.95 1.59 13.03
CA GLY A 130 -8.05 2.55 12.92
C GLY A 130 -9.10 2.18 11.87
N GLY A 131 -9.37 0.88 11.71
CA GLY A 131 -10.36 0.36 10.75
C GLY A 131 -9.90 0.38 9.27
N ILE A 132 -8.63 0.72 9.02
CA ILE A 132 -8.05 0.81 7.67
C ILE A 132 -6.92 -0.20 7.53
N SER A 133 -6.91 -0.96 6.44
CA SER A 133 -5.80 -1.84 6.08
C SER A 133 -4.65 -1.00 5.52
N TRP A 134 -3.46 -1.13 6.12
CA TRP A 134 -2.26 -0.40 5.70
C TRP A 134 -1.29 -1.27 4.93
N ALA A 135 -1.36 -2.58 5.17
CA ALA A 135 -0.53 -3.56 4.51
C ALA A 135 -1.11 -4.96 4.63
N HIS A 136 -0.67 -5.84 3.76
CA HIS A 136 -0.79 -7.28 3.90
C HIS A 136 0.61 -7.88 4.08
N LEU A 137 0.70 -8.90 4.92
CA LEU A 137 1.89 -9.72 5.09
C LEU A 137 1.54 -11.17 4.76
N ASP A 138 2.18 -11.66 3.72
CA ASP A 138 2.11 -13.06 3.29
C ASP A 138 3.36 -13.77 3.74
N LEU A 139 3.19 -14.82 4.52
CA LEU A 139 4.23 -15.76 4.89
C LEU A 139 3.89 -17.09 4.23
N GLY A 140 4.87 -17.74 3.63
CA GLY A 140 4.62 -19.01 3.01
C GLY A 140 5.71 -20.02 3.28
N ARG A 141 5.29 -21.27 3.20
CA ARG A 141 6.13 -22.45 3.33
C ARG A 141 6.10 -23.21 2.02
N GLU A 142 7.18 -23.88 1.68
CA GLU A 142 7.25 -24.79 0.54
C GLU A 142 6.51 -26.10 0.85
N GLN A 143 6.23 -26.93 -0.15
CA GLN A 143 5.52 -28.21 0.06
C GLN A 143 6.30 -29.19 0.94
N SER A 144 7.63 -29.11 0.93
CA SER A 144 8.50 -29.88 1.82
C SER A 144 8.43 -29.39 3.27
N SER A 145 7.94 -28.18 3.50
CA SER A 145 7.79 -27.58 4.81
C SER A 145 6.40 -27.89 5.37
N GLY A 146 6.32 -28.25 6.65
CA GLY A 146 5.04 -28.52 7.31
C GLY A 146 4.12 -27.29 7.37
N TRP A 147 2.82 -27.50 7.55
CA TRP A 147 1.81 -26.42 7.57
C TRP A 147 1.92 -25.46 8.75
N PHE A 148 1.41 -24.25 8.59
CA PHE A 148 1.30 -23.30 9.68
C PHE A 148 0.30 -23.81 10.72
N THR A 149 0.55 -23.50 11.99
CA THR A 149 -0.32 -23.93 13.10
C THR A 149 -1.27 -22.81 13.52
N PRO A 150 -2.40 -23.12 14.19
CA PRO A 150 -3.23 -22.10 14.83
C PRO A 150 -2.44 -21.16 15.75
N ASP A 151 -1.45 -21.70 16.47
CA ASP A 151 -0.55 -20.91 17.32
C ASP A 151 0.27 -19.90 16.52
N ASP A 152 0.69 -20.23 15.29
CA ASP A 152 1.37 -19.28 14.38
C ASP A 152 0.43 -18.13 14.00
N ALA A 153 -0.83 -18.43 13.70
CA ALA A 153 -1.85 -17.41 13.40
C ALA A 153 -2.14 -16.50 14.61
N ASP A 154 -2.31 -17.07 15.80
CA ASP A 154 -2.58 -16.30 17.03
C ASP A 154 -1.40 -15.38 17.38
N PHE A 155 -0.17 -15.88 17.21
CA PHE A 155 1.03 -15.07 17.38
C PHE A 155 1.06 -13.90 16.39
N MET A 156 0.81 -14.15 15.10
CA MET A 156 0.77 -13.09 14.09
C MET A 156 -0.37 -12.09 14.33
N ALA A 157 -1.56 -12.56 14.73
CA ALA A 157 -2.70 -11.72 15.04
C ALA A 157 -2.39 -10.77 16.20
N SER A 158 -1.66 -11.25 17.20
CA SER A 158 -1.24 -10.42 18.34
C SER A 158 -0.18 -9.36 18.00
N LEU A 159 0.53 -9.49 16.86
CA LEU A 159 1.49 -8.50 16.37
C LEU A 159 0.86 -7.53 15.35
N ALA A 160 -0.21 -7.94 14.67
CA ALA A 160 -0.81 -7.19 13.57
C ALA A 160 -1.13 -5.71 13.92
N PRO A 161 -1.71 -5.36 15.09
CA PRO A 161 -1.99 -3.96 15.43
C PRO A 161 -0.73 -3.09 15.56
N LEU A 162 0.35 -3.65 16.12
CA LEU A 162 1.64 -2.97 16.26
C LEU A 162 2.27 -2.71 14.89
N LEU A 163 2.31 -3.74 14.05
CA LEU A 163 2.82 -3.65 12.68
C LEU A 163 2.03 -2.63 11.85
N ALA A 164 0.70 -2.70 11.91
CA ALA A 164 -0.19 -1.79 11.19
C ALA A 164 0.01 -0.33 11.61
N THR A 165 0.06 -0.08 12.93
CA THR A 165 0.27 1.27 13.48
C THR A 165 1.61 1.85 13.04
N ARG A 166 2.65 1.01 13.02
CA ARG A 166 3.99 1.41 12.59
C ARG A 166 4.05 1.73 11.09
N LEU A 167 3.50 0.87 10.24
CA LEU A 167 3.53 1.09 8.79
C LEU A 167 2.73 2.34 8.40
N ARG A 168 1.57 2.53 9.03
CA ARG A 168 0.79 3.77 8.93
C ARG A 168 1.60 5.00 9.33
N ALA A 169 2.37 4.92 10.42
CA ALA A 169 3.18 6.04 10.87
C ALA A 169 4.26 6.42 9.86
N GLY A 170 4.91 5.45 9.22
CA GLY A 170 5.94 5.68 8.21
C GLY A 170 5.44 6.37 6.94
N LEU A 171 4.15 6.30 6.63
CA LEU A 171 3.55 7.05 5.52
C LEU A 171 3.40 8.56 5.80
N ARG A 172 3.49 9.00 7.05
CA ARG A 172 3.39 10.44 7.39
C ARG A 172 4.74 11.15 7.32
N THR A 173 5.82 10.40 7.49
CA THR A 173 7.18 10.92 7.60
C THR A 173 8.09 9.90 6.92
N PRO A 174 8.22 9.93 5.58
CA PRO A 174 9.34 9.24 4.93
C PRO A 174 10.63 9.62 5.66
N ALA A 175 11.44 8.64 6.05
CA ALA A 175 12.81 8.97 6.38
C ALA A 175 13.45 9.44 5.07
N SER A 176 13.91 10.69 5.03
CA SER A 176 14.89 11.07 4.02
C SER A 176 16.12 10.21 4.30
N HIS A 177 16.56 9.42 3.31
CA HIS A 177 17.92 8.90 3.37
C HIS A 177 18.88 10.09 3.56
N SER A 178 19.92 9.83 4.35
CA SER A 178 20.87 10.79 4.89
C SER A 178 21.40 11.79 3.87
N LYS A 179 21.70 12.99 4.38
CA LYS A 179 22.34 14.17 3.77
C LYS A 179 23.73 13.94 3.14
N ASP A 180 24.00 12.76 2.61
CA ASP A 180 25.19 12.52 1.80
C ASP A 180 24.73 12.44 0.35
N ASP A 181 24.51 13.59 -0.27
CA ASP A 181 24.73 13.76 -1.71
C ASP A 181 24.72 15.23 -2.09
N ASN A 182 25.92 15.73 -2.33
CA ASN A 182 26.26 16.92 -3.11
C ASN A 182 25.95 16.67 -4.61
N ALA A 183 24.82 16.02 -4.91
CA ALA A 183 24.39 15.72 -6.27
C ALA A 183 23.46 16.84 -6.75
N ASP A 184 23.95 17.60 -7.73
CA ASP A 184 23.29 18.66 -8.49
C ASP A 184 21.80 18.87 -8.21
N SER A 185 21.51 19.99 -7.55
CA SER A 185 20.17 20.48 -7.21
C SER A 185 19.33 20.94 -8.43
N ASP A 186 19.62 20.44 -9.64
CA ASP A 186 19.05 20.98 -10.89
C ASP A 186 17.81 20.21 -11.39
N SER A 187 17.34 19.21 -10.64
CA SER A 187 16.13 18.45 -10.95
C SER A 187 15.14 18.53 -9.79
N THR A 188 14.54 19.70 -9.59
CA THR A 188 13.36 19.80 -8.70
C THR A 188 12.25 18.91 -9.27
N ALA A 189 11.74 17.97 -8.46
CA ALA A 189 10.67 17.05 -8.86
C ALA A 189 9.44 17.78 -9.42
N ALA A 190 9.24 19.06 -9.07
CA ALA A 190 8.17 19.92 -9.57
C ALA A 190 8.22 20.18 -11.09
N GLY A 191 9.36 20.00 -11.76
CA GLY A 191 9.54 20.17 -13.21
C GLY A 191 9.71 18.87 -14.00
N ALA A 192 9.60 17.71 -13.36
CA ALA A 192 9.81 16.42 -14.02
C ALA A 192 8.66 16.08 -14.98
N GLU A 193 8.99 15.79 -16.24
CA GLU A 193 8.05 15.37 -17.27
C GLU A 193 7.22 14.14 -16.81
N PRO A 194 5.89 14.13 -17.00
CA PRO A 194 5.07 12.96 -16.75
C PRO A 194 5.51 11.74 -17.56
N GLY A 195 5.60 10.58 -16.90
CA GLY A 195 5.76 9.30 -17.56
C GLY A 195 4.43 8.77 -18.10
N THR A 196 4.43 8.15 -19.28
CA THR A 196 3.25 7.46 -19.83
C THR A 196 3.59 6.02 -20.20
N ILE A 197 2.70 5.09 -19.85
CA ILE A 197 2.77 3.67 -20.17
C ILE A 197 1.42 3.27 -20.79
N ILE A 198 1.45 2.46 -21.85
CA ILE A 198 0.27 1.93 -22.53
C ILE A 198 0.28 0.41 -22.40
N LEU A 199 -0.84 -0.14 -21.99
CA LEU A 199 -1.08 -1.57 -21.87
C LEU A 199 -2.20 -2.01 -22.82
N ASP A 200 -2.12 -3.24 -23.30
CA ASP A 200 -3.25 -3.88 -23.94
C ASP A 200 -4.22 -4.49 -22.91
N ARG A 201 -5.29 -5.10 -23.41
CA ARG A 201 -6.32 -5.77 -22.59
C ARG A 201 -5.81 -6.97 -21.79
N ASP A 202 -4.67 -7.52 -22.17
CA ASP A 202 -4.02 -8.65 -21.54
C ASP A 202 -2.97 -8.21 -20.50
N LEU A 203 -2.90 -6.90 -20.24
CA LEU A 203 -1.95 -6.22 -19.37
C LEU A 203 -0.50 -6.29 -19.88
N ALA A 204 -0.29 -6.58 -21.16
CA ALA A 204 1.03 -6.55 -21.76
C ALA A 204 1.43 -5.11 -22.09
N LEU A 205 2.71 -4.80 -21.92
CA LEU A 205 3.28 -3.51 -22.26
C LEU A 205 3.24 -3.31 -23.79
N VAL A 206 2.56 -2.25 -24.24
CA VAL A 206 2.54 -1.84 -25.65
C VAL A 206 3.61 -0.79 -25.93
N ALA A 207 3.67 0.24 -25.08
CA ALA A 207 4.63 1.34 -25.21
C ALA A 207 4.85 2.02 -23.86
N ALA A 208 6.01 2.66 -23.70
CA ALA A 208 6.29 3.53 -22.56
C ALA A 208 7.25 4.66 -22.97
N THR A 209 7.06 5.84 -22.40
CA THR A 209 8.01 6.95 -22.58
C THR A 209 9.27 6.73 -21.74
N SER A 210 10.39 7.36 -22.12
CA SER A 210 11.61 7.33 -21.29
C SER A 210 11.38 7.94 -19.90
N ALA A 211 10.49 8.93 -19.79
CA ALA A 211 10.07 9.50 -18.51
C ALA A 211 9.37 8.47 -17.61
N ALA A 212 8.56 7.57 -18.17
CA ALA A 212 7.94 6.50 -17.38
C ALA A 212 8.98 5.58 -16.75
N TRP A 213 9.99 5.16 -17.51
CA TRP A 213 11.05 4.30 -16.97
C TRP A 213 11.85 4.98 -15.85
N ARG A 214 12.20 6.26 -16.02
CA ARG A 214 12.83 7.04 -14.94
C ARG A 214 11.97 7.08 -13.68
N TRP A 215 10.66 7.23 -13.82
CA TRP A 215 9.75 7.17 -12.67
C TRP A 215 9.71 5.79 -12.03
N ILE A 216 9.60 4.72 -12.82
CA ILE A 216 9.64 3.34 -12.29
C ILE A 216 10.93 3.09 -11.51
N ASP A 217 12.07 3.55 -12.02
CA ASP A 217 13.37 3.40 -11.34
C ASP A 217 13.42 4.18 -10.03
N ARG A 218 12.91 5.42 -10.01
CA ARG A 218 12.81 6.23 -8.78
C ARG A 218 11.90 5.62 -7.72
N LEU A 219 10.92 4.82 -8.10
CA LEU A 219 10.08 4.10 -7.13
C LEU A 219 10.86 3.00 -6.38
N GLY A 220 12.00 2.55 -6.94
CA GLY A 220 12.83 1.47 -6.39
C GLY A 220 12.09 0.14 -6.28
N LEU A 221 11.06 -0.05 -7.10
CA LEU A 221 10.26 -1.27 -7.11
C LEU A 221 10.99 -2.31 -7.96
N GLN A 222 11.09 -3.53 -7.46
CA GLN A 222 11.67 -4.64 -8.21
C GLN A 222 10.92 -4.82 -9.54
N ARG A 223 11.65 -4.76 -10.66
CA ARG A 223 11.13 -5.14 -11.98
C ARG A 223 10.99 -6.67 -11.99
N PRO A 224 9.78 -7.24 -12.17
CA PRO A 224 9.57 -8.68 -12.06
C PRO A 224 10.42 -9.51 -13.03
N SER A 225 10.53 -9.07 -14.29
CA SER A 225 11.41 -9.65 -15.33
C SER A 225 11.43 -8.74 -16.57
N ASP A 226 12.27 -9.03 -17.56
CA ASP A 226 12.22 -8.35 -18.86
C ASP A 226 10.89 -8.57 -19.60
N GLU A 227 10.22 -9.71 -19.36
CA GLU A 227 8.92 -10.06 -19.94
C GLU A 227 7.73 -9.45 -19.17
N GLU A 228 7.95 -9.04 -17.91
CA GLU A 228 7.00 -8.37 -17.04
C GLU A 228 7.67 -7.16 -16.37
N PRO A 229 8.01 -6.10 -17.13
CA PRO A 229 8.87 -5.02 -16.62
C PRO A 229 8.16 -4.04 -15.68
N LEU A 230 6.83 -4.15 -15.52
CA LEU A 230 6.03 -3.20 -14.75
C LEU A 230 5.77 -3.68 -13.32
N PRO A 231 5.75 -2.78 -12.33
CA PRO A 231 5.42 -3.14 -10.95
C PRO A 231 3.97 -3.57 -10.78
N GLY A 232 3.72 -4.46 -9.82
CA GLY A 232 2.41 -5.08 -9.57
C GLY A 232 1.23 -4.13 -9.35
N PHE A 233 1.45 -2.89 -8.87
CA PHE A 233 0.37 -1.92 -8.67
C PHE A 233 -0.32 -1.54 -9.97
N VAL A 234 0.43 -1.54 -11.08
CA VAL A 234 -0.09 -1.25 -12.42
C VAL A 234 -1.10 -2.31 -12.83
N TYR A 235 -0.72 -3.58 -12.68
CA TYR A 235 -1.61 -4.71 -12.99
C TYR A 235 -2.81 -4.75 -12.04
N ALA A 236 -2.60 -4.48 -10.74
CA ALA A 236 -3.68 -4.43 -9.76
C ALA A 236 -4.74 -3.37 -10.09
N ALA A 237 -4.29 -2.17 -10.48
CA ALA A 237 -5.19 -1.09 -10.88
C ALA A 237 -5.93 -1.41 -12.19
N ALA A 238 -5.23 -1.86 -13.22
CA ALA A 238 -5.82 -2.19 -14.51
C ALA A 238 -6.85 -3.33 -14.41
N THR A 239 -6.53 -4.42 -13.71
CA THR A 239 -7.49 -5.51 -13.46
C THR A 239 -8.73 -5.01 -12.72
N ARG A 240 -8.56 -4.12 -11.73
CA ARG A 240 -9.70 -3.58 -10.98
C ARG A 240 -10.65 -2.77 -11.87
N ILE A 241 -10.10 -2.00 -12.81
CA ILE A 241 -10.88 -1.28 -13.82
C ILE A 241 -11.60 -2.27 -14.75
N ALA A 242 -10.91 -3.31 -15.21
CA ALA A 242 -11.45 -4.30 -16.14
C ALA A 242 -12.68 -5.08 -15.61
N VAL A 243 -12.81 -5.23 -14.29
CA VAL A 243 -13.88 -6.01 -13.64
C VAL A 243 -15.16 -5.20 -13.41
N ALA A 244 -15.15 -3.88 -13.65
CA ALA A 244 -16.33 -3.01 -13.55
C ALA A 244 -16.75 -2.43 -14.92
N PRO A 245 -17.05 -3.26 -15.95
CA PRO A 245 -17.29 -2.79 -17.31
C PRO A 245 -18.60 -2.00 -17.48
N ASP A 246 -19.57 -2.19 -16.58
CA ASP A 246 -20.92 -1.59 -16.66
C ASP A 246 -21.00 -0.18 -16.04
N GLN A 247 -19.90 0.32 -15.49
CA GLN A 247 -19.77 1.71 -15.04
C GLN A 247 -18.73 2.40 -15.93
N PRO A 248 -18.87 3.70 -16.23
CA PRO A 248 -17.78 4.44 -16.85
C PRO A 248 -16.56 4.26 -15.94
N ALA A 249 -15.56 3.53 -16.46
CA ALA A 249 -14.42 3.11 -15.66
C ALA A 249 -13.62 4.36 -15.28
N GLU A 250 -13.82 4.83 -14.04
CA GLU A 250 -13.14 6.02 -13.55
C GLU A 250 -11.64 5.74 -13.44
N PRO A 251 -10.79 6.72 -13.81
CA PRO A 251 -9.36 6.61 -13.58
C PRO A 251 -9.05 6.38 -12.10
N ILE A 252 -8.16 5.44 -11.84
CA ILE A 252 -7.71 5.10 -10.50
C ILE A 252 -6.37 5.79 -10.24
N ALA A 253 -6.31 6.61 -9.20
CA ALA A 253 -5.06 7.21 -8.74
C ALA A 253 -4.46 6.38 -7.58
N VAL A 254 -3.21 5.97 -7.74
CA VAL A 254 -2.40 5.26 -6.73
C VAL A 254 -1.28 6.19 -6.27
N ARG A 255 -1.15 6.37 -4.95
CA ARG A 255 -0.11 7.25 -4.37
C ARG A 255 1.04 6.41 -3.86
N LEU A 256 2.24 6.69 -4.36
CA LEU A 256 3.45 5.93 -4.09
C LEU A 256 4.52 6.84 -3.51
N GLN A 257 5.40 6.25 -2.71
CA GLN A 257 6.58 6.92 -2.21
C GLN A 257 7.80 6.40 -2.96
N ALA A 258 8.57 7.32 -3.52
CA ALA A 258 9.84 7.03 -4.18
C ALA A 258 10.94 6.73 -3.14
N THR A 259 12.07 6.20 -3.59
CA THR A 259 13.23 5.88 -2.72
C THR A 259 13.84 7.11 -2.06
N ASP A 260 13.73 8.28 -2.70
CA ASP A 260 14.13 9.58 -2.15
C ASP A 260 13.11 10.16 -1.14
N GLY A 261 12.03 9.42 -0.84
CA GLY A 261 10.96 9.85 0.06
C GLY A 261 9.93 10.79 -0.57
N SER A 262 10.13 11.22 -1.82
CA SER A 262 9.16 12.05 -2.53
C SER A 262 7.89 11.28 -2.89
N TRP A 263 6.79 12.00 -3.06
CA TRP A 263 5.51 11.41 -3.41
C TRP A 263 5.24 11.46 -4.91
N VAL A 264 4.76 10.33 -5.43
CA VAL A 264 4.42 10.12 -6.83
C VAL A 264 2.95 9.68 -6.90
N VAL A 265 2.25 10.13 -7.93
CA VAL A 265 0.90 9.62 -8.24
C VAL A 265 0.96 8.91 -9.60
N ALA A 266 0.46 7.68 -9.62
CA ALA A 266 0.20 6.94 -10.85
C ALA A 266 -1.31 6.92 -11.10
N ARG A 267 -1.77 7.37 -12.27
CA ARG A 267 -3.18 7.28 -12.67
C ARG A 267 -3.35 6.24 -13.76
N VAL A 268 -4.22 5.27 -13.53
CA VAL A 268 -4.55 4.21 -14.49
C VAL A 268 -5.96 4.46 -15.02
N ALA A 269 -6.10 4.58 -16.33
CA ALA A 269 -7.38 4.81 -16.98
C ALA A 269 -7.59 3.79 -18.11
N PRO A 270 -8.84 3.38 -18.40
CA PRO A 270 -9.13 2.59 -19.59
C PRO A 270 -8.91 3.42 -20.86
N VAL A 271 -8.57 2.76 -21.96
CA VAL A 271 -8.61 3.37 -23.29
C VAL A 271 -10.05 3.34 -23.79
N ALA A 272 -10.67 4.50 -23.98
CA ALA A 272 -12.06 4.61 -24.45
C ALA A 272 -12.19 4.54 -25.98
N ASP A 273 -11.37 5.30 -26.72
CA ASP A 273 -11.57 5.53 -28.16
C ASP A 273 -10.37 5.07 -29.00
N SER A 274 -10.10 3.76 -29.01
CA SER A 274 -9.05 3.20 -29.88
C SER A 274 -9.41 1.82 -30.43
N PRO A 275 -9.54 1.66 -31.76
CA PRO A 275 -9.79 0.34 -32.36
C PRO A 275 -8.58 -0.60 -32.23
N ARG A 276 -7.38 -0.08 -31.94
CA ARG A 276 -6.16 -0.88 -31.76
C ARG A 276 -5.89 -1.28 -30.31
N LEU A 277 -6.51 -0.59 -29.35
CA LEU A 277 -6.27 -0.78 -27.91
C LEU A 277 -7.59 -1.01 -27.17
N VAL A 278 -8.52 -1.74 -27.78
CA VAL A 278 -9.81 -2.07 -27.16
C VAL A 278 -9.58 -2.83 -25.85
N GLY A 279 -10.09 -2.27 -24.76
CA GLY A 279 -9.90 -2.81 -23.41
C GLY A 279 -8.50 -2.62 -22.84
N GLY A 280 -7.65 -1.83 -23.49
CA GLY A 280 -6.33 -1.46 -22.99
C GLY A 280 -6.39 -0.36 -21.93
N PHE A 281 -5.22 0.00 -21.41
CA PHE A 281 -5.07 0.96 -20.32
C PHE A 281 -3.94 1.95 -20.58
N VAL A 282 -4.09 3.15 -20.05
CA VAL A 282 -3.02 4.15 -19.99
C VAL A 282 -2.67 4.41 -18.53
N VAL A 283 -1.37 4.40 -18.23
CA VAL A 283 -0.83 4.78 -16.93
C VAL A 283 -0.04 6.07 -17.11
N THR A 284 -0.37 7.10 -16.34
CA THR A 284 0.46 8.30 -16.21
C THR A 284 1.11 8.33 -14.84
N ILE A 285 2.39 8.69 -14.77
CA ILE A 285 3.17 8.75 -13.52
C ILE A 285 3.80 10.14 -13.43
N GLU A 286 3.52 10.86 -12.35
CA GLU A 286 3.98 12.23 -12.15
C GLU A 286 4.14 12.55 -10.65
N PRO A 287 4.77 13.69 -10.28
CA PRO A 287 4.84 14.12 -8.89
C PRO A 287 3.44 14.28 -8.29
N ALA A 288 3.23 13.77 -7.08
CA ALA A 288 1.94 13.92 -6.41
C ALA A 288 1.72 15.37 -5.96
N ARG A 289 0.54 15.91 -6.23
CA ARG A 289 0.14 17.24 -5.74
C ARG A 289 -0.55 17.12 -4.38
N ALA A 290 -0.75 18.25 -3.70
CA ALA A 290 -1.46 18.34 -2.43
C ALA A 290 -2.81 17.60 -2.42
N GLY A 291 -3.63 17.85 -3.46
CA GLY A 291 -4.94 17.23 -3.61
C GLY A 291 -4.86 15.72 -3.82
N ASP A 292 -3.77 15.22 -4.41
CA ASP A 292 -3.56 13.78 -4.57
C ASP A 292 -3.28 13.12 -3.22
N LEU A 293 -2.49 13.75 -2.36
CA LEU A 293 -2.05 13.15 -1.10
C LEU A 293 -3.04 13.31 0.06
N ALA A 294 -3.89 14.35 0.03
CA ALA A 294 -4.83 14.63 1.11
C ALA A 294 -5.69 13.41 1.53
N PRO A 295 -6.33 12.64 0.60
CA PRO A 295 -7.13 11.47 0.98
C PRO A 295 -6.35 10.40 1.75
N LEU A 296 -5.09 10.18 1.37
CA LEU A 296 -4.17 9.22 2.00
C LEU A 296 -3.68 9.73 3.36
N LEU A 297 -3.13 10.94 3.40
CA LEU A 297 -2.50 11.49 4.61
C LEU A 297 -3.55 11.76 5.69
N MET A 298 -4.75 12.21 5.35
CA MET A 298 -5.83 12.34 6.33
C MET A 298 -6.16 11.01 7.03
N ARG A 299 -6.15 9.89 6.30
CA ARG A 299 -6.31 8.54 6.89
C ARG A 299 -5.11 8.19 7.76
N ALA A 300 -3.89 8.51 7.31
CA ALA A 300 -2.67 8.21 8.04
C ALA A 300 -2.60 8.99 9.37
N TRP A 301 -3.12 10.22 9.40
CA TRP A 301 -3.30 11.02 10.61
C TRP A 301 -4.47 10.57 11.49
N GLY A 302 -5.35 9.68 11.00
CA GLY A 302 -6.44 9.10 11.80
C GLY A 302 -7.68 9.96 11.86
N LEU A 303 -7.89 10.78 10.83
CA LEU A 303 -9.11 11.53 10.69
C LEU A 303 -10.28 10.58 10.43
N SER A 304 -11.37 10.76 11.19
CA SER A 304 -12.65 10.10 10.97
C SER A 304 -13.24 10.51 9.62
N ALA A 305 -14.25 9.78 9.12
CA ALA A 305 -14.93 10.17 7.87
C ALA A 305 -15.38 11.64 7.91
N ARG A 306 -16.00 12.06 9.01
CA ARG A 306 -16.49 13.43 9.15
C ARG A 306 -15.39 14.48 9.27
N GLU A 307 -14.32 14.17 9.98
CA GLU A 307 -13.15 15.06 10.06
C GLU A 307 -12.47 15.23 8.69
N ARG A 308 -12.50 14.19 7.84
CA ARG A 308 -11.98 14.27 6.47
C ARG A 308 -12.82 15.19 5.59
N ASP A 309 -14.15 15.11 5.67
CA ASP A 309 -15.04 16.01 4.93
C ASP A 309 -14.76 17.48 5.29
N VAL A 310 -14.69 17.76 6.60
CA VAL A 310 -14.38 19.11 7.11
C VAL A 310 -12.99 19.56 6.69
N ALA A 311 -11.98 18.70 6.81
CA ALA A 311 -10.60 19.04 6.45
C ALA A 311 -10.44 19.27 4.94
N ALA A 312 -11.13 18.49 4.08
CA ALA A 312 -11.09 18.67 2.64
C ALA A 312 -11.64 20.03 2.20
N LEU A 313 -12.81 20.42 2.72
CA LEU A 313 -13.39 21.74 2.44
C LEU A 313 -12.55 22.88 3.05
N ALA A 314 -11.91 22.63 4.19
CA ALA A 314 -11.01 23.60 4.81
C ALA A 314 -9.75 23.86 3.94
N ILE A 315 -9.16 22.81 3.37
CA ILE A 315 -8.01 22.90 2.45
C ILE A 315 -8.42 23.58 1.14
N ALA A 316 -9.63 23.32 0.66
CA ALA A 316 -10.21 23.99 -0.51
C ALA A 316 -10.54 25.48 -0.27
N GLY A 317 -10.33 26.00 0.95
CA GLY A 317 -10.46 27.43 1.25
C GLY A 317 -11.84 27.87 1.75
N LEU A 318 -12.82 26.99 1.91
CA LEU A 318 -14.18 27.38 2.31
C LEU A 318 -14.25 27.86 3.77
N PRO A 319 -14.83 29.04 4.07
CA PRO A 319 -14.97 29.50 5.46
C PRO A 319 -15.91 28.59 6.26
N SER A 320 -15.77 28.57 7.60
CA SER A 320 -16.53 27.66 8.46
C SER A 320 -18.07 27.71 8.31
N PRO A 321 -18.71 28.86 8.05
CA PRO A 321 -20.14 28.91 7.73
C PRO A 321 -20.52 28.15 6.46
N ASP A 322 -19.68 28.22 5.42
CA ASP A 322 -19.94 27.54 4.14
C ASP A 322 -19.69 26.03 4.27
N ILE A 323 -18.68 25.63 5.05
CA ILE A 323 -18.46 24.22 5.42
C ILE A 323 -19.67 23.69 6.18
N ALA A 324 -20.18 24.47 7.13
CA ALA A 324 -21.36 24.12 7.92
C ALA A 324 -22.59 23.92 7.04
N ALA A 325 -22.83 24.83 6.09
CA ALA A 325 -23.91 24.71 5.12
C ALA A 325 -23.73 23.49 4.20
N ALA A 326 -22.54 23.31 3.61
CA ALA A 326 -22.25 22.21 2.69
C ALA A 326 -22.38 20.83 3.34
N LEU A 327 -22.07 20.74 4.63
CA LEU A 327 -22.11 19.48 5.38
C LEU A 327 -23.39 19.33 6.22
N PHE A 328 -24.31 20.29 6.21
CA PHE A 328 -25.54 20.28 7.03
C PHE A 328 -25.26 20.11 8.53
N ILE A 329 -24.30 20.87 9.08
CA ILE A 329 -23.97 20.91 10.52
C ILE A 329 -23.83 22.35 11.01
N SER A 330 -23.76 22.57 12.33
CA SER A 330 -23.57 23.92 12.87
C SER A 330 -22.14 24.43 12.66
N PRO A 331 -21.91 25.75 12.53
CA PRO A 331 -20.57 26.33 12.54
C PRO A 331 -19.77 26.03 13.81
N HIS A 332 -20.46 25.78 14.94
CA HIS A 332 -19.81 25.32 16.17
C HIS A 332 -19.24 23.91 16.01
N THR A 333 -20.02 22.99 15.46
CA THR A 333 -19.59 21.62 15.14
C THR A 333 -18.42 21.59 14.16
N VAL A 334 -18.38 22.49 13.17
CA VAL A 334 -17.21 22.64 12.27
C VAL A 334 -15.96 23.02 13.06
N ARG A 335 -16.05 23.97 14.01
CA ARG A 335 -14.92 24.38 14.86
C ARG A 335 -14.43 23.22 15.73
N ASP A 336 -15.33 22.42 16.28
CA ASP A 336 -14.96 21.25 17.08
C ASP A 336 -14.24 20.18 16.25
N HIS A 337 -14.74 19.89 15.03
CA HIS A 337 -14.05 19.01 14.10
C HIS A 337 -12.66 19.54 13.74
N LEU A 338 -12.52 20.83 13.42
CA LEU A 338 -11.22 21.43 13.11
C LEU A 338 -10.25 21.35 14.30
N LYS A 339 -10.70 21.56 15.53
CA LYS A 339 -9.89 21.39 16.74
C LYS A 339 -9.36 19.96 16.87
N SER A 340 -10.21 18.96 16.61
CA SER A 340 -9.80 17.55 16.60
C SER A 340 -8.77 17.27 15.47
N VAL A 341 -9.01 17.81 14.27
CA VAL A 341 -8.09 17.68 13.13
C VAL A 341 -6.72 18.26 13.46
N PHE A 342 -6.66 19.46 14.05
CA PHE A 342 -5.41 20.11 14.47
C PHE A 342 -4.66 19.25 15.50
N ALA A 343 -5.37 18.72 16.50
CA ALA A 343 -4.77 17.84 17.50
C ALA A 343 -4.18 16.56 16.89
N LYS A 344 -4.88 15.94 15.92
CA LYS A 344 -4.43 14.70 15.27
C LYS A 344 -3.28 14.89 14.30
N THR A 345 -3.26 16.02 13.59
CA THR A 345 -2.23 16.35 12.59
C THR A 345 -1.01 17.04 13.20
N GLY A 346 -1.14 17.57 14.42
CA GLY A 346 -0.08 18.30 15.11
C GLY A 346 0.10 19.73 14.62
N VAL A 347 -0.80 20.26 13.79
CA VAL A 347 -0.75 21.65 13.32
C VAL A 347 -1.52 22.59 14.24
N ASN A 348 -1.17 23.87 14.24
CA ASN A 348 -1.77 24.87 15.14
C ASN A 348 -2.85 25.73 14.47
N CYS A 349 -2.86 25.80 13.14
CA CYS A 349 -3.83 26.60 12.43
C CYS A 349 -4.25 25.99 11.10
N ARG A 350 -5.33 26.54 10.54
CA ARG A 350 -5.90 26.12 9.26
C ARG A 350 -4.92 26.23 8.10
N ARG A 351 -4.08 27.27 8.07
CA ARG A 351 -3.09 27.49 7.01
C ARG A 351 -2.07 26.36 6.93
N ASP A 352 -1.77 25.75 8.07
CA ASP A 352 -0.76 24.69 8.18
C ASP A 352 -1.31 23.31 7.78
N LEU A 353 -2.63 23.14 7.65
CA LEU A 353 -3.24 21.88 7.19
C LEU A 353 -2.77 21.52 5.79
N THR A 354 -2.67 22.49 4.89
CA THR A 354 -2.20 22.25 3.52
C THR A 354 -0.79 21.67 3.55
N ALA A 355 0.12 22.22 4.37
CA ALA A 355 1.47 21.67 4.54
C ALA A 355 1.45 20.22 5.08
N ALA A 356 0.63 19.92 6.09
CA ALA A 356 0.50 18.57 6.65
C ALA A 356 -0.04 17.52 5.65
N PHE A 357 -0.77 17.96 4.61
CA PHE A 357 -1.37 17.09 3.60
C PHE A 357 -0.71 17.20 2.21
N THR A 358 0.38 17.95 2.07
CA THR A 358 1.20 18.05 0.85
C THR A 358 2.45 17.17 0.90
N GLY A 359 2.64 16.39 1.95
CA GLY A 359 3.86 15.60 2.16
C GLY A 359 5.09 16.42 2.57
N HIS A 360 4.97 17.75 2.75
CA HIS A 360 6.06 18.66 3.13
C HIS A 360 6.13 18.93 4.64
N ALA A 361 5.79 17.94 5.48
CA ALA A 361 5.71 18.17 6.92
C ALA A 361 7.10 18.15 7.59
N ALA A 362 7.80 19.29 7.54
CA ALA A 362 8.62 19.68 8.68
C ALA A 362 7.65 20.10 9.79
N VAL A 363 7.32 19.18 10.70
CA VAL A 363 6.67 19.57 11.96
C VAL A 363 7.69 20.43 12.71
N PRO A 364 7.38 21.69 13.10
CA PRO A 364 8.26 22.46 13.95
C PRO A 364 8.43 21.71 15.27
N ASP A 365 9.66 21.52 15.68
CA ASP A 365 10.02 20.88 16.94
C ASP A 365 9.25 21.55 18.09
N ARG A 366 8.60 20.74 18.93
CA ARG A 366 7.93 21.26 20.13
C ARG A 366 9.01 21.72 21.10
N ARG A 367 9.19 23.03 21.21
CA ARG A 367 9.93 23.63 22.35
C ARG A 367 9.14 23.49 23.64
#